data_AF-A0A496SK04-F1
#
_entry.id   AF-A0A496SK04-F1
#
_cell.length_a   1.000
_cell.length_b   1.000
_cell.length_c   1.000
_cell.angle_alpha   90.00
_cell.angle_beta   90.00
_cell.angle_gamma   90.00
#
_symmetry.space_group_name_H-M   'P 1'
#
loop_
_entity.id
_entity.type
_entity.pdbx_description
1 polymer ?
#
loop_
_entity_poly.entity_id
_entity_poly.type
_entity_poly.pdbx_seq_one_letter_code
_entity_poly.pdbx_strand_id
1 'polypeptide(L)' 'MLKLGELPYSNPGVVNRFSELYIQDGSLPKELGRRLNRGLSMRNQARYEPHARLGKKEAAEMVNLAEDLTKALEVRLTGQ' A
#
# COMPACT_ATOMS: atom_id res chain seq x y z
N MET A 1 -8.19 -8.84 -17.75
CA MET A 1 -8.74 -7.49 -17.97
C MET A 1 -8.43 -6.62 -16.76
N LEU A 2 -7.75 -5.49 -16.94
CA LEU A 2 -7.56 -4.51 -15.86
C LEU A 2 -8.94 -4.01 -15.38
N LYS A 3 -9.26 -4.23 -14.10
CA LYS A 3 -10.49 -3.76 -13.43
C LYS A 3 -10.49 -2.23 -13.18
N LEU A 4 -9.96 -1.43 -14.10
CA LEU A 4 -9.86 0.01 -13.87
C LEU A 4 -11.01 0.77 -14.51
N GLY A 5 -11.94 1.20 -13.65
CA GLY A 5 -12.64 2.46 -13.83
C GLY A 5 -11.67 3.64 -13.66
N GLU A 6 -12.18 4.82 -13.30
CA GLU A 6 -11.34 6.02 -13.12
C GLU A 6 -10.19 5.79 -12.12
N LEU A 7 -9.00 6.22 -12.52
CA LEU A 7 -7.82 6.21 -11.66
C LEU A 7 -7.98 7.24 -10.53
N PRO A 8 -7.72 6.87 -9.27
CA PRO A 8 -7.79 7.83 -8.18
C PRO A 8 -6.70 8.91 -8.32
N TYR A 9 -7.07 10.17 -8.08
CA TYR A 9 -6.15 11.31 -8.14
C TYR A 9 -5.39 11.56 -6.83
N SER A 10 -5.66 10.80 -5.77
CA SER A 10 -5.09 11.01 -4.44
C SER A 10 -4.50 9.73 -3.87
N ASN A 11 -3.45 9.86 -3.03
CA ASN A 11 -2.85 8.71 -2.36
C ASN A 11 -3.87 7.90 -1.53
N PRO A 12 -4.78 8.51 -0.74
CA PRO A 12 -5.85 7.77 -0.09
C PRO A 12 -6.78 7.05 -1.07
N GLY A 13 -7.11 7.71 -2.19
CA GLY A 13 -7.92 7.10 -3.24
C GLY A 13 -7.27 5.85 -3.84
N VAL A 14 -5.96 5.89 -4.09
CA VAL A 14 -5.19 4.74 -4.58
C VAL A 14 -5.22 3.59 -3.56
N VAL A 15 -4.99 3.87 -2.28
CA VAL A 15 -5.01 2.84 -1.21
C VAL A 15 -6.39 2.21 -1.05
N ASN A 16 -7.45 3.02 -1.12
CA ASN A 16 -8.83 2.54 -1.06
C ASN A 16 -9.15 1.63 -2.25
N ARG A 17 -8.86 2.10 -3.47
CA ARG A 17 -9.12 1.33 -4.68
C ARG A 17 -8.33 0.03 -4.72
N PHE A 18 -7.07 0.06 -4.25
CA PHE A 18 -6.26 -1.15 -4.07
C PHE A 18 -6.93 -2.15 -3.13
N SER A 19 -7.47 -1.68 -2.00
CA SER A 19 -8.14 -2.55 -1.03
C SER A 19 -9.41 -3.18 -1.60
N GLU A 20 -10.25 -2.41 -2.30
CA GLU A 20 -11.43 -2.94 -3.00
C GLU A 20 -11.05 -4.01 -4.03
N LEU A 21 -10.04 -3.73 -4.85
CA LEU A 21 -9.70 -4.56 -6.00
C LEU A 21 -8.91 -5.82 -5.67
N TYR A 22 -8.16 -5.83 -4.56
CA TYR A 22 -7.21 -6.92 -4.29
C TYR A 22 -7.28 -7.47 -2.87
N ILE A 23 -7.79 -6.72 -1.89
CA ILE A 23 -7.87 -7.18 -0.50
C ILE A 23 -9.26 -7.74 -0.20
N GLN A 24 -10.30 -7.02 -0.59
CA GLN A 24 -11.69 -7.43 -0.34
C GLN A 24 -12.12 -8.62 -1.19
N ASP A 25 -11.59 -8.74 -2.40
CA ASP A 25 -11.85 -9.89 -3.27
C ASP A 25 -11.02 -11.14 -2.94
N GLY A 26 -10.15 -11.04 -1.92
CA GLY A 26 -9.33 -12.15 -1.43
C GLY A 26 -8.08 -12.45 -2.28
N SER A 27 -7.81 -11.69 -3.34
CA SER A 27 -6.65 -11.89 -4.20
C SER A 27 -5.32 -11.73 -3.45
N LEU A 28 -5.25 -10.85 -2.46
CA LEU A 28 -4.09 -10.57 -1.63
C LEU A 28 -4.42 -10.65 -0.14
N PRO A 29 -3.45 -10.98 0.72
CA PRO A 29 -3.66 -11.07 2.16
C PRO A 29 -4.13 -9.74 2.79
N LYS A 30 -5.09 -9.82 3.72
CA LYS A 30 -5.60 -8.66 4.48
C LYS A 30 -4.50 -7.84 5.17
N GLU A 31 -3.41 -8.50 5.55
CA GLU A 31 -2.27 -7.84 6.18
C GLU A 31 -1.60 -6.80 5.28
N LEU A 32 -1.51 -7.04 3.97
CA LEU A 32 -0.97 -6.03 3.04
C LEU A 32 -1.84 -4.77 3.03
N GLY A 33 -3.16 -4.91 3.06
CA GLY A 33 -4.09 -3.78 3.16
C GLY A 33 -3.90 -2.98 4.45
N ARG A 34 -3.73 -3.66 5.58
CA ARG A 34 -3.47 -3.01 6.89
C ARG A 34 -2.15 -2.24 6.88
N ARG A 35 -1.08 -2.86 6.39
CA ARG A 35 0.25 -2.25 6.28
C ARG A 35 0.25 -1.04 5.35
N LEU A 36 -0.45 -1.12 4.23
CA LEU A 36 -0.57 -0.01 3.27
C LEU A 36 -1.31 1.20 3.87
N ASN A 37 -2.40 0.97 4.61
CA ASN A 37 -3.10 2.02 5.35
C ASN A 37 -2.20 2.65 6.42
N ARG A 38 -1.47 1.83 7.20
CA ARG A 38 -0.51 2.32 8.18
C ARG A 38 0.60 3.14 7.52
N GLY A 39 1.11 2.70 6.37
CA GLY A 39 2.11 3.42 5.59
C GLY A 39 1.62 4.78 5.09
N LEU A 40 0.36 4.87 4.65
CA LEU A 40 -0.26 6.14 4.30
C LEU A 40 -0.32 7.11 5.50
N SER A 41 -0.66 6.59 6.70
CA SER A 41 -0.65 7.36 7.94
C SER A 41 0.76 7.84 8.30
N MET A 42 1.76 6.94 8.28
CA MET A 42 3.16 7.30 8.54
C MET A 42 3.69 8.34 7.55
N ARG A 43 3.34 8.26 6.26
CA ARG A 43 3.67 9.29 5.27
C ARG A 43 3.04 10.64 5.63
N ASN A 44 1.77 10.66 6.02
CA ASN A 44 1.10 11.91 6.41
C ASN A 44 1.76 12.53 7.64
N GLN A 45 2.06 11.71 8.66
CA GLN A 45 2.80 12.14 9.85
C GLN A 45 4.17 12.71 9.48
N ALA A 46 4.96 12.00 8.66
CA ALA A 46 6.27 12.46 8.21
C ALA A 46 6.23 13.83 7.51
N ARG A 47 5.13 14.10 6.79
CA ARG A 47 5.01 15.30 5.95
C ARG A 47 4.40 16.48 6.70
N TYR A 48 3.49 16.23 7.64
CA TYR A 48 2.63 17.28 8.19
C TYR A 48 2.71 17.42 9.71
N GLU A 49 3.27 16.45 10.43
CA GLU A 49 3.35 16.48 11.90
C GLU A 49 4.80 16.79 12.34
N PRO A 50 5.10 18.01 12.79
CA PRO A 50 6.48 18.43 13.13
C PRO A 50 7.11 17.62 14.28
N HIS A 51 6.28 16.99 15.11
CA HIS A 51 6.71 16.19 16.26
C HIS A 51 6.59 14.68 16.02
N ALA A 52 6.32 14.24 14.79
CA ALA A 52 6.29 12.82 14.47
C ALA A 52 7.66 12.18 14.72
N ARG A 53 7.66 11.09 15.50
CA ARG A 53 8.85 10.30 15.78
C ARG A 53 8.87 9.09 14.86
N LEU A 54 9.34 9.28 13.64
CA LEU A 54 9.55 8.21 12.66
C LEU A 54 11.06 7.94 12.57
N GLY A 55 11.46 6.74 12.91
CA GLY A 55 12.86 6.32 12.96
C GLY A 55 13.17 5.20 11.98
N LYS A 56 14.31 4.54 12.22
CA LYS A 56 14.80 3.44 11.37
C LYS A 56 13.78 2.29 11.25
N LYS A 57 13.01 2.03 12.30
CA LYS A 57 12.01 0.96 12.33
C LYS A 57 10.88 1.25 11.33
N GLU A 58 10.29 2.44 11.39
CA GLU A 58 9.18 2.82 10.52
C GLU A 58 9.63 2.91 9.06
N ALA A 59 10.85 3.40 8.81
CA ALA A 59 11.46 3.38 7.49
C ALA A 59 11.62 1.95 6.96
N ALA A 60 12.14 1.03 7.77
CA ALA A 60 12.28 -0.37 7.39
C ALA A 60 10.92 -1.04 7.14
N GLU A 61 9.90 -0.76 7.94
CA GLU A 61 8.54 -1.25 7.72
C GLU A 61 8.00 -0.81 6.35
N MET A 62 8.29 0.42 5.92
CA MET A 62 7.88 0.94 4.60
C MET A 62 8.63 0.31 3.43
N VAL A 63 9.94 0.11 3.56
CA VAL A 63 10.76 -0.58 2.54
C VAL A 63 10.27 -2.02 2.36
N ASN A 64 10.11 -2.76 3.46
CA ASN A 64 9.63 -4.14 3.41
C ASN A 64 8.22 -4.23 2.79
N LEU A 65 7.35 -3.25 3.05
CA LEU A 65 6.04 -3.19 2.40
C LEU A 65 6.15 -2.97 0.89
N ALA A 66 7.04 -2.08 0.44
CA ALA A 66 7.25 -1.85 -0.98
C ALA A 66 7.77 -3.12 -1.66
N GLU A 67 8.72 -3.82 -1.05
CA GLU A 67 9.24 -5.10 -1.54
C GLU A 67 8.14 -6.17 -1.67
N ASP A 68 7.31 -6.33 -0.63
CA ASP A 68 6.21 -7.31 -0.66
C ASP A 68 5.17 -6.98 -1.74
N LEU A 69 4.86 -5.70 -1.96
CA LEU A 69 3.93 -5.26 -3.01
C LEU A 69 4.51 -5.48 -4.40
N THR A 70 5.79 -5.17 -4.61
CA THR A 70 6.49 -5.42 -5.88
C THR A 70 6.51 -6.91 -6.18
N LYS A 71 6.83 -7.75 -5.20
CA LYS A 71 6.80 -9.21 -5.36
C LYS A 71 5.40 -9.72 -5.73
N ALA A 72 4.36 -9.21 -5.06
CA ALA A 72 2.98 -9.56 -5.38
C ALA A 72 2.58 -9.14 -6.80
N LEU A 73 3.11 -8.01 -7.29
CA LEU A 73 2.90 -7.56 -8.67
C LEU A 73 3.66 -8.43 -9.68
N GLU A 74 4.92 -8.75 -9.42
CA GLU A 74 5.77 -9.57 -10.29
C GLU A 74 5.16 -10.96 -10.53
N VAL A 75 4.70 -11.62 -9.47
CA VAL A 75 4.00 -12.92 -9.56
C VAL A 75 2.81 -12.82 -10.53
N ARG A 76 2.03 -11.73 -10.43
CA ARG A 76 0.84 -11.51 -11.26
C ARG A 76 1.17 -11.14 -12.71
N LEU A 77 2.27 -10.43 -12.96
CA LEU A 77 2.69 -10.06 -14.32
C LEU A 77 3.35 -11.23 -15.06
N THR A 78 4.01 -12.12 -14.35
CA THR A 78 4.72 -13.28 -14.92
C THR A 78 3.84 -14.52 -15.07
N GLY A 79 2.59 -14.46 -14.61
CA GLY A 79 1.57 -15.49 -14.86
C GLY A 79 1.77 -16.79 -14.08
N GLN A 80 2.49 -16.76 -12.95
CA GLN A 80 2.55 -17.87 -11.99
C GLN A 80 1.44 -17.78 -10.95
#